data_AF-A0A7M3YFR7-F1
#
_entry.id   AF-A0A7M3YFR7-F1
#
_cell.length_a   1.000
_cell.length_b   1.000
_cell.length_c   1.000
_cell.angle_alpha   90.00
_cell.angle_beta   90.00
_cell.angle_gamma   90.00
#
_symmetry.space_group_name_H-M   'P 1'
#
loop_
_entity.id
_entity.type
_entity.pdbx_description
1 polymer ?
#
loop_
_entity_poly.entity_id
_entity_poly.type
_entity_poly.pdbx_seq_one_letter_code
_entity_poly.pdbx_strand_id
1 'polypeptide(L)'
;MDHNPDRIAVWPGYFDAKASRRSGRRVPKDSSVLKPDLEGLFIASRALGLKKIKREERVSHPNRPHAKEGRLWVSKKGANESIGAASKEEILQLIGGQWRQMQKDQRNNEKEAQKRGPKVGDKRARSQRKGANKARAAQARAQRNQKQRRRR
;
A
#
# COMPACT_ATOMS: atom_id res chain seq x y z
N MET A 1 -30.25 -10.44 7.35
CA MET A 1 -28.87 -9.90 7.51
C MET A 1 -28.79 -9.31 8.90
N ASP A 2 -28.04 -9.94 9.80
CA ASP A 2 -27.96 -9.50 11.19
C ASP A 2 -27.33 -8.10 11.26
N HIS A 3 -28.17 -7.11 11.55
CA HIS A 3 -27.73 -5.73 11.75
C HIS A 3 -27.04 -5.66 13.10
N ASN A 4 -25.75 -6.00 13.14
CA ASN A 4 -24.96 -5.84 14.34
C ASN A 4 -24.36 -4.41 14.34
N PRO A 5 -24.89 -3.48 15.13
CA PRO A 5 -24.46 -2.07 15.11
C PRO A 5 -23.01 -1.90 15.58
N ASP A 6 -22.44 -2.91 16.25
CA ASP A 6 -21.05 -2.91 16.65
C ASP A 6 -20.09 -3.19 15.49
N ARG A 7 -20.55 -3.77 14.38
CA ARG A 7 -19.67 -4.14 13.26
C ARG A 7 -19.63 -3.06 12.19
N ILE A 8 -18.42 -2.57 11.94
CA ILE A 8 -18.12 -1.60 10.91
C ILE A 8 -17.53 -2.32 9.69
N ALA A 9 -18.19 -2.15 8.54
CA ALA A 9 -17.65 -2.57 7.24
C ALA A 9 -16.61 -1.56 6.74
N VAL A 10 -15.38 -2.05 6.55
CA VAL A 10 -14.25 -1.30 6.01
C VAL A 10 -13.82 -1.93 4.69
N TRP A 11 -13.69 -1.11 3.65
CA TRP A 11 -13.32 -1.56 2.31
C TRP A 11 -11.96 -0.96 1.92
N PRO A 12 -11.08 -1.70 1.22
CA PRO A 12 -9.79 -1.17 0.77
C PRO A 12 -9.92 0.12 -0.03
N GLY A 13 -10.87 0.20 -0.96
CA GLY A 13 -11.05 1.40 -1.77
C GLY A 13 -11.56 2.65 -1.01
N TYR A 14 -11.88 2.57 0.29
CA TYR A 14 -12.07 3.77 1.12
C TYR A 14 -10.76 4.56 1.31
N PHE A 15 -9.63 3.88 1.17
CA PHE A 15 -8.29 4.43 1.36
C PHE A 15 -7.58 4.76 0.05
N ASP A 16 -8.23 4.55 -1.11
CA ASP A 16 -7.57 4.75 -2.40
C ASP A 16 -7.26 6.23 -2.63
N ALA A 17 -5.98 6.58 -2.64
CA ALA A 17 -5.49 7.92 -2.91
C ALA A 17 -5.84 8.41 -4.32
N LYS A 18 -6.01 7.50 -5.30
CA LYS A 18 -6.36 7.83 -6.68
C LYS A 18 -7.85 8.12 -6.85
N ALA A 19 -8.71 7.46 -6.07
CA ALA A 19 -10.14 7.71 -6.10
C ALA A 19 -10.48 9.05 -5.44
N SER A 20 -11.43 9.81 -5.99
CA SER A 20 -11.96 11.02 -5.35
C SER A 20 -12.91 10.68 -4.18
N ARG A 21 -13.28 11.67 -3.35
CA ARG A 21 -14.30 11.46 -2.29
C ARG A 21 -15.66 11.05 -2.88
N ARG A 22 -16.06 11.67 -4.00
CA ARG A 22 -17.28 11.31 -4.74
C ARG A 22 -17.21 9.88 -5.30
N SER A 23 -16.02 9.42 -5.65
CA SER A 23 -15.78 8.07 -6.19
C SER A 23 -15.61 6.98 -5.11
N GLY A 24 -15.71 7.32 -3.83
CA GLY A 24 -15.72 6.34 -2.73
C GLY A 24 -14.59 6.46 -1.70
N ARG A 25 -13.60 7.34 -1.89
CA ARG A 25 -12.58 7.58 -0.84
C ARG A 25 -13.23 8.22 0.39
N ARG A 26 -13.04 7.63 1.57
CA ARG A 26 -13.65 8.10 2.83
C ARG A 26 -12.66 8.87 3.70
N VAL A 27 -11.37 8.64 3.55
CA VAL A 27 -10.31 9.28 4.35
C VAL A 27 -9.71 10.53 3.67
N PRO A 28 -9.08 11.44 4.43
CA PRO A 28 -8.25 12.52 3.88
C PRO A 28 -7.11 11.97 3.03
N LYS A 29 -6.52 12.82 2.18
CA LYS A 29 -5.37 12.41 1.37
C LYS A 29 -4.20 11.95 2.25
N ASP A 30 -4.01 12.56 3.42
CA ASP A 30 -2.92 12.22 4.33
C ASP A 30 -3.02 10.80 4.91
N SER A 31 -4.23 10.28 5.08
CA SER A 31 -4.47 8.89 5.51
C SER A 31 -4.83 7.95 4.35
N SER A 32 -4.59 8.37 3.10
CA SER A 32 -4.85 7.53 1.91
C SER A 32 -3.59 6.84 1.42
N VAL A 33 -3.76 5.69 0.75
CA VAL A 33 -2.68 4.84 0.25
C VAL A 33 -2.80 4.60 -1.25
N LEU A 34 -1.67 4.26 -1.88
CA LEU A 34 -1.63 3.88 -3.29
C LEU A 34 -1.90 2.38 -3.41
N LYS A 35 -2.82 2.02 -4.31
CA LYS A 35 -3.22 0.62 -4.57
C LYS A 35 -3.61 -0.12 -3.28
N PRO A 36 -4.70 0.30 -2.60
CA PRO A 36 -5.13 -0.36 -1.37
C PRO A 36 -5.52 -1.82 -1.65
N ASP A 37 -5.03 -2.72 -0.81
CA ASP A 37 -5.31 -4.14 -0.82
C ASP A 37 -5.90 -4.61 0.53
N LEU A 38 -6.59 -5.76 0.52
CA LEU A 38 -7.18 -6.31 1.75
C LEU A 38 -6.12 -6.75 2.76
N GLU A 39 -5.01 -7.28 2.26
CA GLU A 39 -3.87 -7.75 3.05
C GLU A 39 -3.23 -6.58 3.80
N GLY A 40 -2.84 -5.52 3.09
CA GLY A 40 -2.30 -4.30 3.69
C GLY A 40 -3.25 -3.66 4.69
N LEU A 41 -4.56 -3.61 4.37
CA LEU A 41 -5.58 -3.12 5.30
C LEU A 41 -5.63 -3.93 6.59
N PHE A 42 -5.56 -5.26 6.50
CA PHE A 42 -5.57 -6.16 7.65
C PHE A 42 -4.31 -5.99 8.51
N ILE A 43 -3.13 -5.96 7.88
CA ILE A 43 -1.86 -5.80 8.58
C ILE A 43 -1.81 -4.43 9.28
N ALA A 44 -2.22 -3.36 8.60
CA ALA A 44 -2.27 -2.02 9.21
C ALA A 44 -3.24 -1.97 10.39
N SER A 45 -4.41 -2.61 10.28
CA SER A 45 -5.38 -2.70 11.37
C SER A 45 -4.81 -3.44 12.58
N ARG A 46 -4.06 -4.54 12.35
CA ARG A 46 -3.38 -5.29 13.42
C ARG A 46 -2.23 -4.49 14.03
N ALA A 47 -1.43 -3.81 13.20
CA ALA A 47 -0.33 -2.97 13.66
C ALA A 47 -0.82 -1.78 14.50
N LEU A 48 -2.04 -1.31 14.25
CA LEU A 48 -2.71 -0.30 15.08
C LEU A 48 -3.21 -0.86 16.42
N GLY A 49 -3.27 -2.19 16.58
CA GLY A 49 -3.73 -2.85 17.82
C GLY A 49 -5.20 -3.27 17.81
N LEU A 50 -5.89 -3.25 16.66
CA LEU A 50 -7.28 -3.70 16.58
C LEU A 50 -7.38 -5.23 16.73
N LYS A 51 -7.98 -5.68 17.83
CA LYS A 51 -8.08 -7.11 18.18
C LYS A 51 -9.23 -7.83 17.47
N LYS A 52 -10.42 -7.22 17.45
CA LYS A 52 -11.67 -7.82 16.94
C LYS A 52 -11.90 -7.44 15.47
N ILE A 53 -11.14 -8.07 14.58
CA ILE A 53 -11.27 -7.88 13.13
C ILE A 53 -11.48 -9.21 12.38
N LYS A 54 -12.34 -9.21 11.36
CA LYS A 54 -12.62 -10.38 10.51
C LYS A 54 -12.43 -10.02 9.04
N ARG A 55 -11.62 -10.83 8.33
CA ARG A 55 -11.36 -10.71 6.88
C ARG A 55 -12.44 -11.48 6.10
N GLU A 56 -13.00 -10.87 5.07
CA GLU A 56 -13.89 -11.51 4.11
C GLU A 56 -13.35 -11.27 2.69
N GLU A 57 -12.77 -12.31 2.13
CA GLU A 57 -12.24 -12.32 0.76
C GLU A 57 -13.36 -12.56 -0.26
N ARG A 58 -13.10 -12.19 -1.51
CA ARG A 58 -14.02 -12.39 -2.66
C ARG A 58 -15.36 -11.64 -2.57
N VAL A 59 -15.50 -10.72 -1.61
CA VAL A 59 -16.65 -9.81 -1.51
C VAL A 59 -16.35 -8.52 -2.28
N SER A 60 -17.32 -8.03 -3.03
CA SER A 60 -17.23 -6.74 -3.74
C SER A 60 -18.05 -5.67 -3.05
N HIS A 61 -17.59 -4.43 -3.11
CA HIS A 61 -18.39 -3.29 -2.68
C HIS A 61 -19.61 -3.15 -3.61
N PRO A 62 -20.83 -2.84 -3.10
CA PRO A 62 -22.04 -2.73 -3.92
C PRO A 62 -21.89 -1.81 -5.14
N ASN A 63 -21.26 -0.64 -4.95
CA ASN A 63 -20.99 0.30 -6.04
C ASN A 63 -19.81 -0.10 -6.97
N ARG A 64 -19.10 -1.20 -6.69
CA ARG A 64 -17.96 -1.70 -7.45
C ARG A 64 -17.97 -3.24 -7.53
N PRO A 65 -19.00 -3.84 -8.16
CA PRO A 65 -19.20 -5.29 -8.16
C PRO A 65 -18.04 -6.07 -8.81
N HIS A 66 -17.36 -5.47 -9.78
CA HIS A 66 -16.24 -6.10 -10.51
C HIS A 66 -14.91 -6.10 -9.74
N ALA A 67 -14.76 -5.27 -8.69
CA ALA A 67 -13.46 -5.04 -8.06
C ALA A 67 -12.95 -6.23 -7.22
N LYS A 68 -13.86 -7.01 -6.60
CA LYS A 68 -13.54 -8.16 -5.73
C LYS A 68 -12.45 -7.86 -4.69
N GLU A 69 -12.42 -6.62 -4.20
CA GLU A 69 -11.39 -6.09 -3.31
C GLU A 69 -11.40 -6.75 -1.91
N GLY A 70 -12.50 -7.39 -1.54
CA GLY A 70 -12.72 -7.94 -0.21
C GLY A 70 -13.10 -6.87 0.82
N ARG A 71 -13.53 -7.32 2.00
CA ARG A 71 -13.97 -6.46 3.10
C ARG A 71 -13.32 -6.86 4.41
N LEU A 72 -13.08 -5.87 5.26
CA LEU A 72 -12.71 -6.06 6.65
C LEU A 72 -13.86 -5.62 7.56
N TRP A 73 -14.27 -6.51 8.47
CA TRP A 73 -15.16 -6.17 9.59
C TRP A 73 -14.34 -5.75 10.79
N VAL A 74 -14.69 -4.62 11.40
CA VAL A 74 -14.06 -4.09 12.62
C VAL A 74 -15.13 -3.87 13.69
N SER A 75 -14.90 -4.34 14.91
CA SER A 75 -15.78 -4.05 16.06
C SER A 75 -15.55 -2.63 16.58
N LYS A 76 -16.62 -1.84 16.72
CA LYS A 76 -16.60 -0.47 17.26
C LYS A 76 -16.20 -0.49 18.74
N LYS A 77 -16.82 -1.35 19.55
CA LYS A 77 -16.46 -1.56 20.96
C LYS A 77 -15.00 -1.98 21.09
N GLY A 78 -14.56 -2.93 20.28
CA GLY A 78 -13.16 -3.39 20.29
C GLY A 78 -12.17 -2.30 19.88
N ALA A 79 -12.54 -1.43 18.93
CA ALA A 79 -11.72 -0.28 18.56
C ALA A 79 -11.66 0.76 19.68
N ASN A 80 -12.79 1.09 20.31
CA ASN A 80 -12.80 2.02 21.43
C ASN A 80 -11.92 1.52 22.59
N GLU A 81 -11.99 0.22 22.91
CA GLU A 81 -11.16 -0.39 23.96
C GLU A 81 -9.67 -0.46 23.60
N SER A 82 -9.33 -0.76 22.34
CA SER A 82 -7.94 -0.99 21.95
C SER A 82 -7.18 0.29 21.59
N ILE A 83 -7.85 1.25 20.95
CA ILE A 83 -7.23 2.45 20.38
C ILE A 83 -7.90 3.75 20.84
N GLY A 84 -8.94 3.69 21.67
CA GLY A 84 -9.67 4.87 22.15
C GLY A 84 -10.57 5.55 21.10
N ALA A 85 -10.69 4.98 19.90
CA ALA A 85 -11.43 5.59 18.82
C ALA A 85 -12.94 5.33 18.95
N ALA A 86 -13.72 6.39 19.11
CA ALA A 86 -15.17 6.30 19.32
C ALA A 86 -15.96 6.35 18.01
N SER A 87 -15.37 6.91 16.94
CA SER A 87 -16.06 7.15 15.67
C SER A 87 -15.51 6.27 14.53
N LYS A 88 -16.38 5.96 13.58
CA LYS A 88 -15.99 5.21 12.36
C LYS A 88 -14.92 5.98 11.56
N GLU A 89 -15.05 7.30 11.49
CA GLU A 89 -14.14 8.13 10.70
C GLU A 89 -12.75 8.18 11.31
N GLU A 90 -12.66 8.30 12.63
CA GLU A 90 -11.40 8.25 13.36
C GLU A 90 -10.71 6.90 13.19
N ILE A 91 -11.45 5.79 13.33
CA ILE A 91 -10.92 4.43 13.07
C ILE A 91 -10.33 4.36 11.66
N LEU A 92 -11.06 4.86 10.65
CA LEU A 92 -10.56 4.89 9.27
C LEU A 92 -9.32 5.78 9.14
N GLN A 93 -9.29 6.97 9.73
CA GLN A 93 -8.13 7.86 9.64
C GLN A 93 -6.88 7.27 10.29
N LEU A 94 -7.02 6.62 11.45
CA LEU A 94 -5.93 5.97 12.17
C LEU A 94 -5.37 4.77 11.41
N ILE A 95 -6.24 3.89 10.91
CA ILE A 95 -5.82 2.76 10.06
C ILE A 95 -5.09 3.28 8.82
N GLY A 96 -5.64 4.30 8.17
CA GLY A 96 -5.08 4.86 6.95
C GLY A 96 -3.74 5.56 7.16
N GLY A 97 -3.60 6.28 8.27
CA GLY A 97 -2.34 6.89 8.70
C GLY A 97 -1.25 5.85 8.94
N GLN A 98 -1.57 4.80 9.71
CA GLN A 98 -0.63 3.72 9.99
C GLN A 98 -0.22 2.97 8.71
N TRP A 99 -1.19 2.68 7.85
CA TRP A 99 -0.93 2.00 6.58
C TRP A 99 -0.04 2.82 5.65
N ARG A 100 -0.29 4.14 5.55
CA ARG A 100 0.58 5.02 4.76
C ARG A 100 1.99 5.09 5.33
N GLN A 101 2.11 5.15 6.66
CA GLN A 101 3.41 5.15 7.32
C GLN A 101 4.19 3.87 6.99
N MET A 102 3.54 2.70 7.07
CA MET A 102 4.14 1.42 6.65
C MET A 102 4.61 1.45 5.19
N GLN A 103 3.83 1.98 4.25
CA GLN A 103 4.27 2.09 2.84
C GLN A 103 5.43 3.08 2.67
N LYS A 104 5.45 4.18 3.44
CA LYS A 104 6.55 5.15 3.42
C LYS A 104 7.83 4.51 3.96
N ASP A 105 7.74 3.74 5.03
CA ASP A 105 8.86 3.07 5.66
C ASP A 105 9.43 1.95 4.79
N GLN A 106 8.56 1.15 4.15
CA GLN A 106 8.99 0.15 3.15
C GLN A 106 9.77 0.80 2.02
N ARG A 107 9.23 1.87 1.42
CA ARG A 107 9.92 2.60 0.35
C ARG A 107 11.23 3.24 0.81
N ASN A 108 11.27 3.76 2.04
CA ASN A 108 12.49 4.34 2.59
C ASN A 108 13.55 3.26 2.83
N ASN A 109 13.18 2.13 3.42
CA ASN A 109 14.05 0.98 3.64
C ASN A 109 14.59 0.42 2.31
N GLU A 110 13.74 0.31 1.28
CA GLU A 110 14.17 -0.09 -0.08
C GLU A 110 15.18 0.90 -0.67
N LYS A 111 14.94 2.21 -0.54
CA LYS A 111 15.89 3.25 -0.99
C LYS A 111 17.20 3.19 -0.22
N GLU A 112 17.14 2.97 1.10
CA GLU A 112 18.34 2.82 1.94
C GLU A 112 19.12 1.55 1.58
N ALA A 113 18.45 0.42 1.38
CA ALA A 113 19.07 -0.82 0.91
C ALA A 113 19.74 -0.63 -0.46
N GLN A 114 19.08 0.08 -1.38
CA GLN A 114 19.65 0.39 -2.69
C GLN A 114 20.89 1.29 -2.60
N LYS A 115 20.89 2.26 -1.68
CA LYS A 115 22.04 3.15 -1.39
C LYS A 115 23.19 2.39 -0.72
N ARG A 116 22.91 1.59 0.30
CA ARG A 116 23.91 0.77 1.04
C ARG A 116 24.62 -0.22 0.11
N GLY A 117 23.94 -0.69 -0.93
CA GLY A 117 24.52 -1.61 -1.90
C GLY A 117 24.78 -3.01 -1.30
N PRO A 118 25.44 -3.90 -2.05
CA PRO A 118 25.69 -5.26 -1.60
C PRO A 118 26.59 -5.28 -0.36
N LYS A 119 26.30 -6.19 0.58
CA LYS A 119 27.09 -6.38 1.80
C LYS A 119 28.56 -6.69 1.47
N VAL A 120 29.47 -6.22 2.31
CA VAL A 120 30.91 -6.52 2.21
C VAL A 120 31.10 -8.04 2.23
N GLY A 121 31.80 -8.59 1.23
CA GLY A 121 32.02 -10.03 1.06
C GLY A 121 31.18 -10.69 -0.04
N ASP A 122 30.10 -10.06 -0.51
CA ASP A 122 29.22 -10.64 -1.53
C ASP A 122 29.75 -10.39 -2.97
N LYS A 123 30.77 -11.17 -3.35
CA LYS A 123 31.48 -11.04 -4.65
C LYS A 123 30.54 -11.26 -5.84
N ARG A 124 29.53 -12.12 -5.71
CA ARG A 124 28.56 -12.45 -6.77
C ARG A 124 27.59 -11.30 -7.04
N ALA A 125 27.05 -10.67 -5.98
CA ALA A 125 26.18 -9.50 -6.15
C ALA A 125 26.92 -8.30 -6.77
N ARG A 126 28.20 -8.11 -6.42
CA ARG A 126 29.04 -7.03 -6.98
C ARG A 126 29.35 -7.25 -8.47
N SER A 127 29.64 -8.48 -8.89
CA SER A 127 29.94 -8.78 -10.30
C SER A 127 28.73 -8.60 -11.21
N GLN A 128 27.53 -9.03 -10.77
CA GLN A 128 26.29 -8.82 -11.50
C GLN A 128 25.97 -7.33 -11.71
N ARG A 129 26.17 -6.49 -10.69
CA ARG A 129 25.94 -5.03 -10.79
C ARG A 129 26.91 -4.35 -11.77
N LYS A 130 28.17 -4.79 -11.82
CA LYS A 130 29.16 -4.30 -12.79
C LYS A 130 28.78 -4.68 -14.23
N GLY A 131 28.32 -5.91 -14.44
CA GLY A 131 27.82 -6.39 -15.74
C GLY A 131 26.62 -5.59 -16.23
N ALA A 132 25.62 -5.37 -15.36
CA ALA A 132 24.43 -4.57 -15.67
C ALA A 132 24.77 -3.12 -16.04
N ASN A 133 25.69 -2.48 -15.32
CA ASN A 133 26.14 -1.12 -15.65
C ASN A 133 26.87 -1.05 -17.01
N LYS A 134 27.69 -2.06 -17.34
CA LYS A 134 28.38 -2.15 -18.63
C LYS A 134 27.38 -2.32 -19.78
N ALA A 135 26.38 -3.18 -19.61
CA ALA A 135 25.31 -3.37 -20.59
C ALA A 135 24.48 -2.09 -20.82
N ARG A 136 24.11 -1.39 -19.73
CA ARG A 136 23.34 -0.13 -19.81
C ARG A 136 24.14 0.98 -20.51
N ALA A 137 25.44 1.07 -20.25
CA ALA A 137 26.33 2.01 -20.94
C ALA A 137 26.47 1.70 -22.43
N ALA A 138 26.56 0.41 -22.80
CA ALA A 138 26.60 -0.01 -24.20
C ALA A 138 25.29 0.31 -24.93
N GLN A 139 24.14 0.05 -24.31
CA GLN A 139 22.83 0.39 -24.86
C GLN A 139 22.65 1.91 -25.05
N ALA A 140 23.07 2.72 -24.08
CA ALA A 140 23.01 4.18 -24.20
C ALA A 140 23.88 4.71 -25.36
N ARG A 141 25.07 4.13 -25.56
CA ARG A 141 25.95 4.46 -26.70
C ARG A 141 25.32 4.06 -28.04
N ALA A 142 24.73 2.86 -28.12
CA ALA A 142 24.07 2.38 -29.33
C ALA A 142 22.88 3.28 -29.74
N GLN A 143 22.03 3.65 -28.77
CA GLN A 143 20.90 4.56 -29.00
C GLN A 143 21.35 5.94 -29.48
N ARG A 144 22.45 6.47 -28.92
CA ARG A 144 23.02 7.76 -29.32
C ARG A 144 23.56 7.73 -30.75
N ASN A 145 24.27 6.67 -31.13
CA ASN A 145 24.77 6.48 -32.49
C ASN A 145 23.63 6.36 -33.52
N GLN A 146 22.57 5.61 -33.17
CA GLN A 146 21.40 5.45 -34.02
C GLN A 146 20.67 6.78 -34.25
N LYS A 147 20.60 7.65 -33.24
CA LYS A 147 20.00 8.99 -33.34
C LYS A 147 20.83 9.96 -34.19
N GLN A 148 22.16 9.85 -34.17
CA GLN A 148 23.04 10.64 -35.03
C GLN A 148 22.95 10.22 -36.51
N ARG A 149 22.87 8.91 -36.79
CA ARG A 149 22.73 8.41 -38.18
C ARG A 149 21.40 8.76 -38.83
N ARG A 150 20.33 8.95 -38.03
CA ARG A 150 19.00 9.39 -38.51
C ARG A 150 18.88 10.90 -38.76
N ARG A 151 19.90 11.68 -38.42
CA ARG A 151 19.93 13.15 -38.58
C ARG A 151 20.85 13.61 -39.72
N ARG A 152 21.54 12.67 -40.38
CA ARG A 152 22.23 12.85 -41.65
C ARG A 152 21.34 12.28 -42.74
#